data_AF-A0A8C7Y7Z2-F1
#
_entry.id   AF-A0A8C7Y7Z2-F1
#
_cell.length_a   1.000
_cell.length_b   1.000
_cell.length_c   1.000
_cell.angle_alpha   90.00
_cell.angle_beta   90.00
_cell.angle_gamma   90.00
#
_symmetry.space_group_name_H-M   'P 1'
#
loop_
_entity.id
_entity.type
_entity.pdbx_description
1 polymer ?
#
loop_
_entity_poly.entity_id
_entity_poly.type
_entity_poly.pdbx_seq_one_letter_code
_entity_poly.pdbx_strand_id
1 'polypeptide(L)'
;MMDIRVNGEAERAVATVKGLWKGGGEKTKALLSYRATPLECGYSPAQLLMGRQLKTTLPQQPVTLFPKRPNMKQFKTKQRR
;
A
#
# COMPACT_ATOMS: atom_id res chain seq x y z
N MET A 1 12.83 10.85 -21.80
CA MET A 1 11.80 9.85 -22.14
C MET A 1 11.25 9.31 -20.83
N MET A 2 10.13 9.86 -20.33
CA MET A 2 9.55 9.49 -19.02
C MET A 2 8.68 8.24 -19.19
N ASP A 3 9.01 7.17 -18.46
CA ASP A 3 8.42 5.84 -18.54
C ASP A 3 6.91 5.83 -18.27
N ILE A 4 6.11 5.55 -19.32
CA ILE A 4 4.66 5.30 -19.27
C ILE A 4 4.27 4.15 -18.32
N ARG A 5 5.24 3.31 -17.90
CA ARG A 5 5.03 2.14 -17.03
C ARG A 5 4.79 2.51 -15.56
N VAL A 6 5.23 3.70 -15.13
CA VAL A 6 5.10 4.12 -13.71
C VAL A 6 3.65 4.47 -13.34
N ASN A 7 2.84 4.90 -14.30
CA ASN A 7 1.46 5.33 -14.04
C ASN A 7 0.48 4.16 -13.85
N GLY A 8 0.76 2.98 -14.44
CA GLY A 8 -0.17 1.84 -14.38
C GLY A 8 -0.45 1.35 -12.96
N GLU A 9 0.55 1.35 -12.08
CA GLU A 9 0.38 0.99 -10.67
C GLU A 9 -0.43 2.06 -9.91
N ALA A 10 -0.25 3.34 -10.25
CA ALA A 10 -1.06 4.42 -9.69
C ALA A 10 -2.53 4.32 -10.15
N GLU A 11 -2.77 3.98 -11.42
CA GLU A 11 -4.12 3.76 -11.96
C GLU A 11 -4.81 2.55 -11.31
N ARG A 12 -4.10 1.43 -11.13
CA ARG A 12 -4.61 0.25 -10.40
C ARG A 12 -4.94 0.60 -8.95
N ALA A 13 -4.09 1.38 -8.27
CA ALA A 13 -4.35 1.86 -6.91
C ALA A 13 -5.67 2.66 -6.84
N VAL A 14 -5.85 3.61 -7.77
CA VAL A 14 -7.07 4.45 -7.84
C VAL A 14 -8.30 3.60 -8.15
N ALA A 15 -8.19 2.63 -9.05
CA ALA A 15 -9.28 1.71 -9.38
C ALA A 15 -9.72 0.89 -8.15
N THR A 16 -8.78 0.36 -7.36
CA THR A 16 -9.07 -0.37 -6.13
C THR A 16 -9.78 0.50 -5.10
N VAL A 17 -9.30 1.71 -4.86
CA VAL A 17 -9.94 2.65 -3.92
C VAL A 17 -11.36 3.02 -4.39
N LYS A 18 -11.53 3.27 -5.69
CA LYS A 18 -12.84 3.56 -6.28
C LYS A 18 -13.80 2.38 -6.15
N GLY A 19 -13.31 1.15 -6.28
CA GLY A 19 -14.08 -0.07 -6.03
C GLY A 19 -14.54 -0.17 -4.57
N LEU A 20 -13.63 0.07 -3.61
CA LEU A 20 -13.95 0.08 -2.18
C LEU A 20 -15.00 1.13 -1.82
N TRP A 21 -15.01 2.28 -2.48
CA TRP A 21 -16.02 3.33 -2.26
C TRP A 21 -17.40 2.99 -2.84
N LYS A 22 -17.46 2.24 -3.94
CA LYS A 22 -18.75 1.80 -4.51
C LYS A 22 -19.51 0.85 -3.58
N GLY A 23 -18.80 0.15 -2.68
CA GLY A 23 -19.40 -0.73 -1.68
C GLY A 23 -20.07 -0.03 -0.49
N GLY A 24 -20.26 1.30 -0.53
CA GLY A 24 -20.99 2.06 0.50
C GLY A 24 -20.21 2.29 1.82
N GLY A 25 -18.92 1.96 1.86
CA GLY A 25 -18.08 2.18 3.04
C GLY A 25 -17.64 3.63 3.22
N GLU A 26 -17.36 4.04 4.47
CA GLU A 26 -16.76 5.34 4.76
C GLU A 26 -15.43 5.50 4.01
N LYS A 27 -15.27 6.63 3.31
CA LYS A 27 -14.10 6.90 2.45
C LYS A 27 -12.77 6.76 3.20
N THR A 28 -12.75 7.16 4.47
CA THR A 28 -11.59 7.09 5.36
C THR A 28 -11.21 5.65 5.70
N LYS A 29 -12.20 4.78 5.96
CA LYS A 29 -11.99 3.35 6.22
C LYS A 29 -11.48 2.62 4.99
N ALA A 30 -12.00 2.94 3.80
CA ALA A 30 -11.53 2.37 2.53
C ALA A 30 -10.08 2.77 2.22
N LEU A 31 -9.70 4.02 2.50
CA LEU A 31 -8.30 4.45 2.36
C LEU A 31 -7.40 3.78 3.40
N LEU A 32 -7.89 3.61 4.64
CA LEU A 32 -7.15 2.92 5.69
C LEU A 32 -6.91 1.46 5.34
N SER A 33 -7.92 0.75 4.84
CA SER A 33 -7.79 -0.64 4.43
C SER A 33 -6.80 -0.77 3.27
N TYR A 34 -6.93 0.05 2.22
CA TYR A 34 -6.00 0.05 1.09
C TYR A 34 -4.54 0.29 1.54
N ARG A 35 -4.33 1.23 2.46
CA ARG A 35 -2.99 1.55 2.99
C ARG A 35 -2.40 0.43 3.84
N ALA A 36 -3.23 -0.43 4.42
CA ALA A 36 -2.81 -1.53 5.28
C ALA A 36 -2.72 -2.88 4.55
N THR A 37 -3.38 -3.04 3.41
CA THR A 37 -3.33 -4.26 2.59
C THR A 37 -1.99 -4.38 1.87
N PRO A 38 -1.28 -5.53 1.99
CA PRO A 38 -0.09 -5.81 1.19
C PRO A 38 -0.41 -5.84 -0.30
N LEU A 39 0.45 -5.23 -1.12
CA LEU A 39 0.40 -5.36 -2.58
C LEU A 39 1.08 -6.67 -3.01
N GLU A 40 1.07 -6.96 -4.31
CA GLU A 40 1.78 -8.10 -4.94
C GLU A 40 3.29 -8.13 -4.59
N CYS A 41 3.87 -6.97 -4.23
CA CYS A 41 5.24 -6.85 -3.76
C CYS A 41 5.47 -7.32 -2.31
N GLY A 42 4.42 -7.70 -1.58
CA GLY A 42 4.45 -8.14 -0.18
C GLY A 42 4.46 -7.01 0.85
N TYR A 43 4.54 -5.75 0.42
CA TYR A 43 4.49 -4.57 1.28
C TYR A 43 3.20 -3.79 1.08
N SER A 44 2.67 -3.24 2.17
CA SER A 44 1.53 -2.32 2.10
C SER A 44 1.97 -0.90 1.69
N PRO A 45 1.08 -0.06 1.13
CA PRO A 45 1.42 1.32 0.78
C PRO A 45 1.94 2.13 1.97
N ALA A 46 1.38 1.92 3.16
CA ALA A 46 1.86 2.57 4.38
C ALA A 46 3.28 2.14 4.76
N GLN A 47 3.63 0.88 4.57
CA GLN A 47 4.99 0.40 4.83
C GLN A 47 5.99 0.95 3.82
N LEU A 48 5.61 1.07 2.55
CA LEU A 48 6.47 1.66 1.52
C LEU A 48 6.70 3.16 1.76
N LEU A 49 5.66 3.89 2.20
CA LEU A 49 5.72 5.33 2.42
C LEU A 49 6.33 5.72 3.78
N MET A 50 5.93 5.03 4.86
CA MET A 50 6.24 5.41 6.24
C MET A 50 7.14 4.38 6.97
N GLY A 51 7.43 3.24 6.35
CA GLY A 51 8.19 2.17 6.99
C GLY A 51 7.46 1.46 8.13
N ARG A 52 6.16 1.68 8.31
CA ARG A 52 5.37 1.05 9.39
C ARG A 52 4.02 0.58 8.91
N GLN A 53 3.40 -0.34 9.62
CA GLN A 53 1.98 -0.63 9.44
C GLN A 53 1.14 0.38 10.21
N LEU A 54 -0.01 0.73 9.63
CA LEU A 54 -1.01 1.55 10.30
C LEU A 54 -1.85 0.70 11.24
N LYS A 55 -2.24 1.28 12.38
CA LYS A 55 -3.22 0.66 13.29
C LYS A 55 -4.55 0.53 12.56
N THR A 56 -5.02 -0.71 12.43
CA THR A 56 -6.33 -1.03 11.87
C THR A 56 -7.30 -1.52 12.95
N THR A 57 -8.55 -1.76 12.58
CA THR A 57 -9.52 -2.44 13.45
C THR A 57 -9.15 -3.89 13.76
N LEU A 58 -8.25 -4.49 12.97
CA LEU A 58 -7.71 -5.81 13.22
C LEU A 58 -6.58 -5.77 14.25
N PRO A 59 -6.47 -6.79 15.13
CA PRO A 59 -5.36 -6.91 16.06
C PRO A 59 -4.05 -7.07 15.28
N GLN A 60 -3.04 -6.29 15.67
CA GLN A 60 -1.72 -6.26 15.03
C GLN A 60 -0.63 -6.35 16.09
N GLN A 61 0.52 -6.91 15.71
CA GLN A 61 1.68 -6.97 16.60
C GLN A 61 2.24 -5.55 16.82
N PRO A 62 2.45 -5.11 18.08
CA PRO A 62 2.93 -3.76 18.38
C PRO A 62 4.26 -3.41 17.70
N VAL A 63 5.12 -4.40 17.49
CA VAL A 63 6.43 -4.25 16.82
C VAL A 63 6.30 -3.71 15.39
N THR A 64 5.20 -3.99 14.70
CA THR A 64 4.96 -3.58 13.30
C THR A 64 4.50 -2.12 13.17
N LEU A 65 4.08 -1.51 14.28
CA LEU A 65 3.66 -0.12 14.36
C LEU A 65 4.86 0.85 14.43
N PHE A 66 6.03 0.33 14.80
CA PHE A 66 7.26 1.10 14.81
C PHE A 66 7.86 1.18 13.41
N PRO A 67 8.41 2.34 13.01
CA PRO A 67 8.98 2.52 11.69
C PRO A 67 10.24 1.68 11.50
N LYS A 68 10.18 0.73 10.58
CA LYS A 68 11.29 -0.05 10.04
C LYS A 68 11.37 0.15 8.53
N ARG A 69 12.45 0.76 8.05
CA ARG A 69 12.62 1.02 6.61
C ARG A 69 12.64 -0.30 5.83
N PRO A 70 11.75 -0.50 4.83
CA PRO A 70 11.81 -1.68 3.97
C PRO A 70 13.07 -1.64 3.10
N ASN A 71 13.57 -2.82 2.73
CA ASN A 71 14.77 -2.93 1.89
C ASN A 71 14.47 -2.49 0.45
N MET A 72 14.67 -1.20 0.19
CA MET A 72 14.29 -0.55 -1.07
C MET A 72 15.07 -1.08 -2.27
N LYS A 73 16.28 -1.63 -2.07
CA LYS A 73 17.09 -2.21 -3.15
C LYS A 73 16.42 -3.47 -3.72
N GLN A 74 15.90 -4.35 -2.84
CA GLN A 74 15.19 -5.56 -3.25
C GLN A 74 13.84 -5.24 -3.91
N PHE A 75 13.15 -4.21 -3.44
CA PHE A 75 11.89 -3.75 -4.01
C PHE A 75 12.04 -3.28 -5.47
N LYS A 76 13.04 -2.44 -5.74
CA LYS A 76 13.31 -1.92 -7.10
C LYS A 76 13.67 -3.03 -8.09
N THR A 77 14.39 -4.07 -7.66
CA THR A 77 14.73 -5.21 -8.53
C THR A 77 13.52 -6.07 -8.88
N LYS A 78 12.60 -6.29 -7.93
CA LYS A 78 11.37 -7.05 -8.18
C LYS A 78 10.38 -6.35 -9.11
N GLN A 79 10.30 -5.01 -9.05
CA GLN A 79 9.43 -4.19 -9.91
C GLN A 79 9.96 -4.02 -11.35
N ARG A 80 11.22 -4.38 -11.62
CA ARG A 80 11.84 -4.26 -12.94
C ARG A 80 11.75 -5.53 -13.80
N ARG A 81 11.28 -6.65 -13.24
CA ARG A 81 11.01 -7.90 -13.96
C ARG A 81 9.56 -7.93 -14.38
#